data_AF-R7TJJ4-F1
#
_entry.id   AF-R7TJJ4-F1
#
_cell.length_a   1.000
_cell.length_b   1.000
_cell.length_c   1.000
_cell.angle_alpha   90.00
_cell.angle_beta   90.00
_cell.angle_gamma   90.00
#
_symmetry.space_group_name_H-M   'P 1'
#
loop_
_entity.id
_entity.type
_entity.pdbx_description
1 polymer ?
#
loop_
_entity_poly.entity_id
_entity_poly.type
_entity_poly.pdbx_seq_one_letter_code
_entity_poly.pdbx_strand_id
1 'polypeptide(L)' 'MFVLASCLLLLLPTSCSQDMHGMPVRPKVFRNADELRMYLKALNEYFAIVGRPRYVRFL' A
#
# COMPACT_ATOMS: atom_id res chain seq x y z
N MET A 1 10.70 -36.15 -15.08
CA MET A 1 9.91 -34.99 -15.56
C MET A 1 9.40 -34.08 -14.43
N PHE A 2 9.47 -34.45 -13.15
CA PHE A 2 9.01 -33.58 -12.03
C PHE A 2 10.01 -32.48 -11.61
N VAL A 3 11.31 -32.72 -11.76
CA VAL A 3 12.38 -31.77 -11.33
C VAL A 3 12.44 -30.50 -12.20
N LEU A 4 12.11 -30.62 -13.50
CA LEU A 4 12.04 -29.47 -14.40
C LEU A 4 10.81 -28.59 -14.10
N ALA A 5 9.71 -29.21 -13.68
CA ALA A 5 8.48 -28.50 -13.31
C ALA A 5 8.66 -27.68 -12.01
N SER A 6 9.41 -28.18 -11.02
CA SER A 6 9.73 -27.41 -9.81
C SER A 6 10.67 -26.24 -10.09
N CYS A 7 11.60 -26.40 -11.04
CA CYS A 7 12.52 -25.33 -11.43
C CYS A 7 11.79 -24.18 -12.18
N LEU A 8 10.75 -24.51 -12.96
CA LEU A 8 9.93 -23.54 -13.68
C LEU A 8 9.08 -22.66 -12.74
N LEU A 9 8.69 -23.19 -11.57
CA LEU A 9 7.96 -22.44 -10.54
C LEU A 9 8.84 -21.39 -9.81
N LEU A 10 10.16 -21.54 -9.81
CA LEU A 10 11.11 -20.61 -9.18
C LEU A 10 11.50 -19.43 -10.08
N LEU A 11 11.19 -19.52 -11.38
CA LEU A 11 11.43 -18.45 -12.36
C LEU A 11 10.26 -17.47 -12.47
N LEU A 12 9.16 -17.68 -11.74
CA LEU A 12 8.17 -16.63 -11.57
C LEU A 12 8.84 -15.48 -10.82
N PRO A 13 8.77 -14.24 -11.32
CA PRO A 13 9.17 -13.10 -10.52
C PRO A 13 8.26 -13.13 -9.30
N THR A 14 8.81 -13.46 -8.13
CA THR A 14 8.23 -13.02 -6.86
C THR A 14 8.30 -11.51 -6.93
N SER A 15 7.28 -10.88 -7.53
CA SER A 15 7.06 -9.45 -7.43
C SER A 15 7.08 -9.19 -5.94
N CYS A 16 8.17 -8.57 -5.48
CA CYS A 16 8.36 -8.17 -4.11
C CYS A 16 7.02 -7.62 -3.65
N SER A 17 6.46 -8.18 -2.57
CA SER A 17 5.35 -7.54 -1.88
C SER A 17 5.83 -6.16 -1.50
N GLN A 18 5.60 -5.19 -2.40
CA GLN A 18 5.53 -3.81 -2.03
C GLN A 18 4.43 -3.81 -0.97
N ASP A 19 4.77 -3.37 0.24
CA ASP A 19 3.80 -2.99 1.26
C ASP A 19 2.93 -1.87 0.68
N MET A 20 2.07 -2.20 -0.28
CA MET A 20 1.12 -1.32 -0.95
C MET A 20 -0.05 -0.99 -0.01
N HIS A 21 0.00 -1.48 1.24
CA HIS A 21 -1.06 -1.34 2.24
C HIS A 21 -0.54 -0.71 3.54
N GLY A 22 0.72 -0.26 3.58
CA GLY A 22 1.24 0.53 4.68
C GLY A 22 0.65 1.95 4.67
N MET A 23 0.52 2.56 5.85
CA MET A 23 0.11 3.96 5.94
C MET A 23 1.09 4.82 5.11
N PRO A 24 0.61 5.70 4.21
CA PRO A 24 1.49 6.51 3.38
C PRO A 24 2.41 7.37 4.26
N VAL A 25 3.71 7.37 3.94
CA VAL A 25 4.71 8.15 4.69
C VAL A 25 4.39 9.63 4.55
N ARG A 26 4.17 10.30 5.68
CA ARG A 26 3.94 11.75 5.69
C ARG A 26 5.27 12.49 5.49
N PRO A 27 5.43 13.29 4.41
CA PRO A 27 6.59 14.16 4.28
C PRO A 27 6.54 15.28 5.32
N LYS A 28 7.71 15.73 5.79
CA LYS A 28 7.83 16.79 6.82
C LYS A 28 7.35 18.16 6.30
N VAL A 29 7.48 18.40 5.01
CA VAL A 29 7.04 19.61 4.30
C VAL A 29 6.61 19.21 2.88
N PHE A 30 5.48 19.73 2.41
CA PHE A 30 5.07 19.62 1.01
C PHE A 30 5.66 20.80 0.22
N ARG A 31 6.36 20.52 -0.87
CA ARG A 31 7.06 21.56 -1.66
C ARG A 31 6.13 22.23 -2.68
N ASN A 32 5.04 21.57 -3.06
CA ASN A 32 4.04 22.09 -3.99
C ASN A 32 2.64 21.52 -3.68
N ALA A 33 1.62 22.10 -4.31
CA ALA A 33 0.23 21.68 -4.12
C ALA A 33 -0.05 20.26 -4.65
N ASP A 34 0.71 19.81 -5.65
CA ASP A 34 0.49 18.49 -6.26
C ASP A 34 0.97 17.35 -5.37
N GLU A 35 2.10 17.51 -4.66
CA GLU A 35 2.56 16.56 -3.65
C GLU A 35 1.51 16.37 -2.54
N LEU A 36 0.85 17.45 -2.12
CA LEU A 36 -0.23 17.39 -1.15
C LEU A 36 -1.43 16.60 -1.71
N ARG A 37 -1.83 16.85 -2.96
CA ARG A 37 -2.94 16.13 -3.62
C ARG A 37 -2.65 14.64 -3.74
N MET A 38 -1.43 14.29 -4.13
CA MET A 38 -0.99 12.90 -4.25
C MET A 38 -1.01 12.19 -2.88
N TYR A 39 -0.51 12.86 -1.84
CA TYR A 39 -0.53 12.31 -0.48
C TYR A 39 -1.97 12.10 0.03
N LEU A 40 -2.87 13.06 -0.20
CA LEU A 40 -4.28 12.93 0.18
C LEU A 40 -4.97 11.78 -0.57
N LYS A 41 -4.65 11.59 -1.86
CA LYS A 41 -5.18 10.47 -2.64
C LYS A 41 -4.73 9.13 -2.06
N ALA A 42 -3.43 8.97 -1.79
CA ALA A 42 -2.89 7.74 -1.19
C ALA A 42 -3.49 7.47 0.20
N LEU A 43 -3.69 8.52 1.00
CA LEU A 43 -4.31 8.43 2.32
C LEU A 43 -5.79 8.03 2.23
N ASN A 44 -6.48 8.49 1.19
CA ASN A 44 -7.85 8.10 0.92
C ASN A 44 -7.97 6.62 0.55
N GLU A 45 -7.07 6.13 -0.29
CA GLU A 45 -6.98 4.72 -0.71
C GLU A 45 -6.65 3.81 0.48
N TYR A 46 -5.70 4.21 1.33
CA TYR A 46 -5.34 3.46 2.54
C TYR A 46 -6.55 3.22 3.46
N PHE A 47 -7.31 4.27 3.78
CA PHE A 47 -8.48 4.15 4.66
C PHE A 47 -9.70 3.51 3.98
N ALA A 48 -9.73 3.39 2.65
CA ALA A 48 -10.75 2.59 1.98
C ALA A 48 -10.57 1.09 2.28
N ILE A 49 -9.32 0.65 2.47
CA ILE A 49 -8.96 -0.74 2.76
C ILE A 49 -9.00 -1.00 4.28
N VAL A 50 -8.34 -0.17 5.08
CA VAL A 50 -8.21 -0.35 6.54
C VAL A 50 -9.50 0.03 7.29
N GLY A 51 -10.40 0.76 6.63
CA GLY A 51 -11.58 1.34 7.24
C GLY A 51 -11.29 2.72 7.83
N ARG A 52 -12.27 3.62 7.70
CA ARG A 52 -12.18 4.97 8.29
C ARG A 52 -12.17 4.87 9.81
N PRO A 53 -11.43 5.75 10.52
CA PRO A 53 -11.59 5.89 11.96
C PRO A 53 -13.05 6.18 12.29
N ARG A 54 -13.78 5.19 12.80
CA ARG A 54 -15.15 5.37 13.28
C ARG A 54 -15.04 5.77 14.74
N TYR A 55 -15.22 7.06 15.02
CA TYR A 55 -15.35 7.54 16.39
C TYR A 55 -16.67 7.00 16.93
N VAL A 56 -16.63 5.90 17.69
CA VAL A 56 -17.78 5.45 18.46
C VAL A 56 -17.86 6.36 19.67
N ARG A 57 -18.87 7.24 19.72
CA ARG A 57 -19.18 8.01 20.93
C ARG A 57 -19.74 7.01 21.95
N PHE A 58 -18.91 6.58 22.89
CA PHE A 58 -19.38 5.88 24.08
C PHE A 58 -20.21 6.89 24.90
N LEU A 59 -21.51 6.64 24.98
CA LEU A 59 -22.46 7.29 25.88
C LEU A 59 -22.77 6.33 27.02
#